data_AF-A0A0D2KV78-F1
#
_entry.id   AF-A0A0D2KV78-F1
#
_cell.length_a   1.000
_cell.length_b   1.000
_cell.length_c   1.000
_cell.angle_alpha   90.00
_cell.angle_beta   90.00
_cell.angle_gamma   90.00
#
_symmetry.space_group_name_H-M   'P 1'
#
loop_
_entity.id
_entity.type
_entity.pdbx_description
1 polymer ?
#
loop_
_entity_poly.entity_id
_entity_poly.type
_entity_poly.pdbx_seq_one_letter_code
_entity_poly.pdbx_strand_id
1 'polypeptide(L)'
;MASQFHKLLLSEGNRIDYPRQGDEVSIEYTGWLYDASKPHQDFKGNQFDSSVGRGPFKIQIGIGRVIQGWDHGVPQMSLGEKSRLIIPGNMAYGERSVTD
;
A
#
# COMPACT_ATOMS: atom_id res chain seq x y z
N MET A 1 -8.43 -14.13 3.65
CA MET A 1 -7.25 -13.25 3.74
C MET A 1 -6.30 -13.59 2.61
N ALA A 2 -5.63 -12.60 2.02
CA ALA A 2 -4.49 -12.88 1.13
C ALA A 2 -3.39 -13.58 1.93
N SER A 3 -2.83 -14.66 1.41
CA SER A 3 -1.74 -15.42 2.04
C SER A 3 -0.35 -14.86 1.68
N GLN A 4 -0.27 -14.04 0.63
CA GLN A 4 0.97 -13.51 0.10
C GLN A 4 0.81 -12.05 -0.32
N PHE A 5 1.90 -11.29 -0.21
CA PHE A 5 2.01 -9.95 -0.74
C PHE A 5 1.97 -9.94 -2.27
N HIS A 6 1.13 -9.09 -2.87
CA HIS A 6 1.09 -8.89 -4.31
C HIS A 6 1.13 -7.39 -4.64
N LYS A 7 1.97 -7.03 -5.62
CA LYS A 7 2.01 -5.70 -6.21
C LYS A 7 1.46 -5.79 -7.64
N LEU A 8 0.38 -5.07 -7.91
CA LEU A 8 -0.23 -4.98 -9.24
C LEU A 8 -0.01 -3.56 -9.77
N LEU A 9 0.77 -3.45 -10.84
CA LEU A 9 1.01 -2.18 -11.53
C LEU A 9 -0.27 -1.71 -12.22
N LEU A 10 -0.71 -0.48 -11.92
CA LEU A 10 -1.88 0.15 -12.57
C LEU A 10 -1.47 1.22 -13.58
N SER A 11 -0.43 1.98 -13.27
CA SER A 11 0.19 2.95 -14.18
C SER A 11 1.68 3.00 -13.91
N GLU A 12 2.47 3.02 -14.98
CA GLU A 12 3.92 3.15 -14.90
C GLU A 12 4.32 4.50 -14.31
N GLY A 13 5.37 4.48 -13.48
CA GLY A 13 6.13 5.67 -13.13
C GLY A 13 7.30 5.87 -14.10
N ASN A 14 8.31 6.61 -13.67
CA ASN A 14 9.44 6.95 -14.53
C ASN A 14 10.48 5.82 -14.70
N ARG A 15 10.38 4.71 -13.94
CA ARG A 15 11.33 3.57 -13.95
C ARG A 15 12.81 3.94 -13.73
N ILE A 16 13.07 5.12 -13.18
CA ILE A 16 14.42 5.65 -12.96
C ILE A 16 14.61 5.85 -11.45
N ASP A 17 13.69 6.58 -10.85
CA ASP A 17 13.79 6.98 -9.45
C ASP A 17 12.99 6.01 -8.59
N TYR A 18 13.70 5.19 -7.83
CA TYR A 18 13.14 4.26 -6.85
C TYR A 18 13.53 4.70 -5.43
N PRO A 19 12.59 4.76 -4.48
CA PRO A 19 12.90 5.07 -3.09
C PRO A 19 13.89 4.07 -2.49
N ARG A 20 14.85 4.58 -1.72
CA ARG A 20 15.81 3.79 -0.95
C ARG A 20 15.43 3.80 0.54
N GLN A 21 16.04 2.89 1.29
CA GLN A 21 15.86 2.84 2.73
C GLN A 21 16.22 4.18 3.38
N GLY A 22 15.28 4.76 4.13
CA GLY A 22 15.42 6.04 4.83
C GLY A 22 14.95 7.26 4.03
N ASP A 23 14.66 7.11 2.73
CA ASP A 23 14.16 8.21 1.92
C ASP A 23 12.77 8.66 2.39
N GLU A 24 12.52 9.97 2.35
CA GLU A 24 11.19 10.53 2.50
C GLU A 24 10.45 10.44 1.17
N VAL A 25 9.25 9.84 1.20
CA VAL A 25 8.35 9.73 0.06
C VAL A 25 7.04 10.43 0.35
N SER A 26 6.40 10.94 -0.70
CA SER A 26 5.12 11.63 -0.67
C SER A 26 4.11 10.82 -1.48
N ILE A 27 3.14 10.19 -0.82
CA ILE A 27 2.24 9.20 -1.42
C ILE A 27 0.79 9.62 -1.25
N GLU A 28 0.00 9.51 -2.31
CA GLU A 28 -1.45 9.46 -2.22
C GLU A 28 -1.93 8.00 -2.18
N TYR A 29 -2.81 7.68 -1.24
CA TYR A 29 -3.33 6.33 -1.09
C TYR A 29 -4.79 6.31 -0.65
N THR A 30 -5.40 5.15 -0.87
CA THR A 30 -6.66 4.77 -0.26
C THR A 30 -6.52 3.32 0.20
N GLY A 31 -6.99 3.03 1.41
CA GLY A 31 -6.93 1.73 2.06
C GLY A 31 -8.31 1.09 2.11
N TRP A 32 -8.40 -0.18 1.71
CA TRP A 32 -9.62 -0.98 1.76
C TRP A 32 -9.36 -2.31 2.47
N LEU A 33 -10.37 -2.81 3.17
CA LEU A 33 -10.38 -4.19 3.65
C LEU A 33 -10.49 -5.14 2.45
N TYR A 34 -9.74 -6.24 2.48
CA TYR A 34 -9.78 -7.24 1.42
C TYR A 34 -11.08 -8.05 1.48
N ASP A 35 -11.78 -8.18 0.37
CA ASP A 35 -13.03 -8.95 0.26
C ASP A 35 -12.96 -9.94 -0.92
N ALA A 36 -12.84 -11.22 -0.59
CA ALA A 36 -12.77 -12.31 -1.57
C ALA A 36 -14.07 -12.47 -2.38
N SER A 37 -15.20 -11.99 -1.86
CA SER A 37 -16.50 -12.06 -2.55
C SER A 37 -16.65 -11.04 -3.67
N LYS A 38 -15.72 -10.07 -3.80
CA LYS A 38 -15.79 -8.97 -4.76
C LYS A 38 -14.66 -9.00 -5.81
N PRO A 39 -14.46 -10.09 -6.58
CA PRO A 39 -13.39 -10.16 -7.59
C PRO A 39 -13.54 -9.11 -8.69
N HIS A 40 -14.78 -8.76 -9.07
CA HIS A 40 -15.06 -7.72 -10.07
C HIS A 40 -14.85 -6.29 -9.57
N GLN A 41 -14.71 -6.10 -8.25
CA GLN A 41 -14.35 -4.82 -7.63
C GLN A 41 -12.96 -4.88 -7.04
N ASP A 42 -12.05 -5.61 -7.69
CA ASP A 42 -10.63 -5.61 -7.32
C ASP A 42 -10.34 -6.12 -5.90
N PHE A 43 -11.25 -6.93 -5.35
CA PHE A 43 -11.22 -7.41 -3.96
C PHE A 43 -11.30 -6.29 -2.91
N LYS A 44 -11.81 -5.11 -3.29
CA LYS A 44 -11.98 -3.98 -2.38
C LYS A 44 -13.31 -4.09 -1.63
N GLY A 45 -13.22 -4.35 -0.33
CA GLY A 45 -14.30 -4.23 0.63
C GLY A 45 -14.45 -2.80 1.14
N ASN A 46 -14.71 -2.65 2.43
CA ASN A 46 -14.90 -1.34 3.05
C ASN A 46 -13.61 -0.53 3.02
N GLN A 47 -13.70 0.74 2.61
CA GLN A 47 -12.61 1.68 2.76
C GLN A 47 -12.43 2.01 4.24
N PHE A 48 -11.20 1.96 4.75
CA PHE A 48 -10.88 2.35 6.13
C PHE A 48 -10.07 3.64 6.23
N ASP A 49 -9.33 4.02 5.18
CA ASP A 49 -8.58 5.28 5.15
C ASP A 49 -8.33 5.78 3.71
N SER A 50 -8.08 7.07 3.54
CA SER A 50 -7.67 7.69 2.27
C SER A 50 -6.99 9.03 2.49
N SER A 51 -5.80 9.24 1.92
CA SER A 51 -5.16 10.56 1.93
C SER A 51 -5.70 11.48 0.83
N VAL A 52 -6.40 10.95 -0.17
CA VAL A 52 -6.97 11.74 -1.28
C VAL A 52 -7.89 12.84 -0.73
N GLY A 53 -7.65 14.08 -1.13
CA GLY A 53 -8.37 15.27 -0.64
C GLY A 53 -7.81 15.90 0.64
N ARG A 54 -6.97 15.18 1.41
CA ARG A 54 -6.24 15.74 2.57
C ARG A 54 -4.81 16.20 2.22
N GLY A 55 -4.35 15.86 1.02
CA GLY A 55 -2.97 16.04 0.57
C GLY A 55 -2.14 14.77 0.74
N PRO A 56 -0.93 14.75 0.16
CA PRO A 56 -0.11 13.55 0.16
C PRO A 56 0.44 13.24 1.56
N PHE A 57 0.51 11.96 1.87
CA PHE A 57 1.09 11.46 3.11
C PHE A 57 2.61 11.36 2.95
N LYS A 58 3.34 12.06 3.82
CA LYS A 58 4.81 12.07 3.83
C LYS A 58 5.33 11.12 4.90
N ILE A 59 6.17 10.17 4.50
CA ILE A 59 6.76 9.18 5.39
C ILE A 59 8.16 8.81 4.95
N GLN A 60 8.98 8.37 5.90
CA GLN A 60 10.22 7.68 5.62
C GLN A 60 9.96 6.19 5.41
N ILE A 61 10.52 5.62 4.34
CA ILE A 61 10.29 4.23 3.95
C ILE A 61 11.47 3.31 4.27
N GLY A 62 11.19 2.04 4.56
CA GLY A 62 12.20 1.00 4.77
C GLY A 62 12.86 1.03 6.15
N ILE A 63 12.27 1.75 7.11
CA ILE A 63 12.84 1.95 8.46
C ILE A 63 11.90 1.50 9.59
N GLY A 64 10.83 0.76 9.27
CA GLY A 64 9.90 0.21 10.26
C GLY A 64 8.93 1.23 10.85
N ARG A 65 8.65 2.33 10.14
CA ARG A 65 7.71 3.38 10.58
C ARG A 65 6.28 3.21 10.06
N VAL A 66 6.11 2.37 9.04
CA VAL A 66 4.82 2.01 8.45
C VAL A 66 4.65 0.50 8.47
N ILE A 67 3.49 0.00 8.05
CA ILE A 67 3.25 -1.44 7.96
C ILE A 67 4.29 -2.10 7.04
N GLN A 68 4.69 -3.33 7.36
CA GLN A 68 5.75 -4.05 6.64
C GLN A 68 5.47 -4.16 5.13
N GLY A 69 4.20 -4.28 4.73
CA GLY A 69 3.81 -4.31 3.32
C GLY A 69 4.14 -3.02 2.56
N TRP A 70 4.11 -1.87 3.22
CA TRP A 70 4.54 -0.60 2.62
C TRP A 70 6.06 -0.55 2.53
N ASP A 71 6.76 -0.83 3.63
CA ASP A 71 8.23 -0.86 3.66
C ASP A 71 8.82 -1.83 2.63
N HIS A 72 8.10 -2.90 2.29
CA HIS A 72 8.48 -3.84 1.23
C HIS A 72 8.03 -3.39 -0.18
N GLY A 73 6.82 -2.84 -0.32
CA GLY A 73 6.18 -2.58 -1.61
C GLY A 73 6.58 -1.26 -2.26
N VAL A 74 6.68 -0.19 -1.47
CA VAL A 74 6.94 1.17 -1.96
C VAL A 74 8.34 1.31 -2.59
N PRO A 75 9.42 0.70 -2.05
CA PRO A 75 10.74 0.74 -2.70
C PRO A 75 10.77 0.08 -4.09
N GLN A 76 9.78 -0.75 -4.43
CA GLN A 76 9.64 -1.37 -5.76
C GLN A 76 8.85 -0.49 -6.74
N MET A 77 8.36 0.67 -6.29
CA MET A 77 7.62 1.63 -7.10
C MET A 77 8.55 2.73 -7.57
N SER A 78 8.45 3.09 -8.85
CA SER A 78 9.15 4.27 -9.37
C SER A 78 8.37 5.56 -9.12
N LEU A 79 9.04 6.72 -9.16
CA LEU A 79 8.38 8.01 -9.04
C LEU A 79 7.25 8.17 -10.08
N GLY A 80 6.07 8.55 -9.61
CA GLY A 80 4.86 8.70 -10.43
C GLY A 80 4.09 7.40 -10.68
N GLU A 81 4.58 6.25 -10.20
CA GLU A 81 3.91 4.96 -10.36
C GLU A 81 2.62 4.89 -9.54
N LYS A 82 1.57 4.31 -10.15
CA LYS A 82 0.36 3.90 -9.43
C LYS A 82 0.30 2.38 -9.39
N SER A 83 0.25 1.84 -8.19
CA SER A 83 0.17 0.39 -7.96
C SER A 83 -0.87 0.06 -6.90
N ARG A 84 -1.40 -1.16 -6.95
CA ARG A 84 -2.19 -1.76 -5.89
C ARG A 84 -1.34 -2.75 -5.13
N LEU A 85 -1.28 -2.59 -3.81
CA LEU A 85 -0.60 -3.52 -2.90
C LEU A 85 -1.67 -4.35 -2.17
N ILE A 86 -1.70 -5.65 -2.42
CA ILE A 86 -2.49 -6.61 -1.64
C ILE A 86 -1.57 -7.12 -0.54
N ILE A 87 -1.82 -6.68 0.69
CA ILE A 87 -0.93 -6.93 1.83
C ILE A 87 -1.59 -7.97 2.74
N PRO A 88 -0.92 -9.11 3.03
CA PRO A 88 -1.44 -10.10 3.97
C PRO A 88 -1.43 -9.53 5.39
N GLY A 89 -2.34 -10.02 6.25
CA GLY A 89 -2.56 -9.47 7.58
C GLY A 89 -1.28 -9.36 8.43
N ASN A 90 -0.40 -10.36 8.38
CA ASN A 90 0.88 -10.38 9.09
C ASN A 90 1.87 -9.28 8.64
N MET A 91 1.74 -8.74 7.43
CA MET A 91 2.52 -7.61 6.92
C MET A 91 1.77 -6.27 7.03
N ALA A 92 0.54 -6.29 7.56
CA ALA A 92 -0.29 -5.12 7.84
C ALA A 92 -0.36 -4.89 9.36
N TYR A 93 -1.52 -5.17 9.96
CA TYR A 93 -1.78 -4.93 11.39
C TYR A 93 -1.75 -6.23 12.22
N GLY A 94 -1.44 -7.37 11.62
CA GLY A 94 -1.43 -8.69 12.27
C GLY A 94 -2.82 -9.20 12.63
N GLU A 95 -2.90 -10.05 13.64
CA GLU A 95 -4.16 -10.52 14.25
C GLU A 95 -4.83 -9.45 15.13
N ARG A 96 -4.27 -8.22 15.23
CA ARG A 96 -5.00 -7.10 15.80
C ARG A 96 -6.13 -6.77 14.83
N SER A 97 -7.30 -7.33 15.12
CA SER A 97 -8.57 -6.99 14.48
C SER A 97 -8.71 -5.48 14.43
N VAL A 98 -8.83 -4.92 13.23
CA VAL A 98 -9.49 -3.64 13.03
C VAL A 98 -10.94 -3.93 13.39
N THR A 99 -11.32 -3.64 14.63
CA THR A 99 -12.66 -3.93 15.13
C THR A 99 -13.57 -2.80 14.64
N ASP A 100 -14.69 -3.21 14.03
CA ASP A 100 -15.74 -2.45 13.30
C ASP A 100 -15.77 -0.91 13.40
#